data_AF-A0A7X8W2D6-F1
#
_entry.id   AF-A0A7X8W2D6-F1
#
_cell.length_a   1.000
_cell.length_b   1.000
_cell.length_c   1.000
_cell.angle_alpha   90.00
_cell.angle_beta   90.00
_cell.angle_gamma   90.00
#
_symmetry.space_group_name_H-M   'P 1'
#
loop_
_entity.id
_entity.type
_entity.pdbx_description
1 polymer ?
#
loop_
_entity_poly.entity_id
_entity_poly.type
_entity_poly.pdbx_seq_one_letter_code
_entity_poly.pdbx_strand_id
1 'polypeptide(L)'
;MYTKINEYLNITTTDPLFIKGDSKSVLKAIPKDSIDCIITSPPYFRKRQYLAGVIGMKKSYQEYIENLLIIIKEIYRILKPTGSF
;
A
#
# COMPACT_ATOMS: atom_id res chain seq x y z
N MET A 1 14.88 5.70 3.62
CA MET A 1 15.03 4.81 2.44
C MET A 1 14.01 5.09 1.31
N TYR A 2 13.17 6.13 1.38
CA TYR A 2 12.26 6.51 0.28
C TYR A 2 12.12 8.03 0.09
N THR A 3 13.25 8.76 0.09
CA THR A 3 13.27 10.25 0.00
C THR A 3 12.60 10.78 -1.27
N LYS A 4 12.68 10.03 -2.37
CA LYS A 4 12.06 10.36 -3.66
C LYS A 4 10.53 10.56 -3.61
N ILE A 5 9.84 9.97 -2.63
CA ILE A 5 8.38 10.13 -2.50
C ILE A 5 8.04 11.58 -2.16
N ASN A 6 8.73 12.15 -1.18
CA ASN A 6 8.47 13.52 -0.75
C ASN A 6 8.86 14.53 -1.84
N GLU A 7 9.95 14.26 -2.56
CA GLU A 7 10.34 15.06 -3.72
C GLU A 7 9.25 15.02 -4.80
N TYR A 8 8.75 13.83 -5.13
CA TYR A 8 7.71 13.63 -6.14
C TYR A 8 6.39 14.33 -5.81
N LEU A 9 5.99 14.39 -4.54
CA LEU A 9 4.77 15.07 -4.13
C LEU A 9 4.80 16.60 -4.35
N ASN A 10 5.96 17.18 -4.67
CA ASN A 10 6.15 18.62 -4.89
C ASN A 10 6.49 18.97 -6.34
N ILE A 11 6.43 18.03 -7.29
CA ILE A 11 6.70 18.31 -8.70
C ILE A 11 5.43 18.73 -9.45
N THR A 12 5.61 19.36 -10.61
CA THR A 12 4.52 19.76 -11.52
C THR A 12 4.33 18.81 -12.71
N THR A 13 5.22 17.83 -12.87
CA THR A 13 5.17 16.84 -13.96
C THR A 13 4.12 15.76 -13.70
N THR A 14 3.68 15.08 -14.75
CA THR A 14 2.78 13.92 -14.66
C THR A 14 3.48 12.59 -14.87
N ASP A 15 4.81 12.56 -14.90
CA ASP A 15 5.57 11.33 -15.11
C ASP A 15 5.38 10.38 -13.92
N PRO A 16 5.12 9.08 -14.13
CA PRO A 16 4.86 8.17 -13.02
C PRO A 16 6.11 7.86 -12.19
N LEU A 17 5.97 7.87 -10.87
CA LEU A 17 7.00 7.36 -9.95
C LEU A 17 6.82 5.86 -9.70
N PHE A 18 7.81 5.07 -10.12
CA PHE A 18 7.87 3.64 -9.82
C PHE A 18 8.73 3.37 -8.58
N ILE A 19 8.18 2.62 -7.62
CA ILE A 19 8.86 2.26 -6.37
C ILE A 19 8.88 0.75 -6.22
N LYS A 20 10.07 0.18 -6.09
CA LYS A 20 10.27 -1.24 -5.77
C LYS A 20 10.47 -1.38 -4.26
N GLY A 21 9.58 -2.12 -3.60
CA GLY A 21 9.71 -2.41 -2.17
C GLY A 21 8.52 -3.18 -1.62
N ASP A 22 8.67 -3.63 -0.37
CA ASP A 22 7.56 -4.14 0.42
C ASP A 22 6.56 -3.02 0.70
N SER A 23 5.27 -3.24 0.37
CA SER A 23 4.24 -2.19 0.42
C SER A 23 4.06 -1.64 1.83
N LYS A 24 4.12 -2.49 2.87
CA LYS A 24 4.06 -2.05 4.27
C LYS A 24 5.17 -1.07 4.61
N SER A 25 6.36 -1.26 4.04
CA SER A 25 7.51 -0.38 4.28
C SER A 25 7.46 0.89 3.42
N VAL A 26 7.01 0.79 2.17
CA VAL A 26 6.87 1.94 1.26
C VAL A 26 5.79 2.90 1.76
N LEU A 27 4.61 2.40 2.12
CA LEU A 27 3.47 3.22 2.56
C LEU A 27 3.81 4.09 3.77
N LYS A 28 4.63 3.58 4.70
CA LYS A 28 5.10 4.33 5.88
C LYS A 28 5.90 5.59 5.55
N ALA A 29 6.51 5.66 4.38
CA ALA A 29 7.28 6.83 3.96
C ALA A 29 6.43 7.87 3.21
N ILE A 30 5.19 7.54 2.87
CA ILE A 30 4.25 8.47 2.26
C ILE A 30 3.63 9.35 3.37
N PRO A 31 3.63 10.70 3.23
CA PRO A 31 2.99 11.61 4.17
C PRO A 31 1.50 11.33 4.38
N LYS A 32 0.98 11.73 5.55
CA LYS A 32 -0.47 11.65 5.80
C LYS A 32 -1.24 12.57 4.85
N ASP A 33 -2.50 12.24 4.58
CA ASP A 33 -3.43 13.09 3.81
C ASP A 33 -2.84 13.60 2.48
N SER A 34 -2.13 12.75 1.74
CA SER A 34 -1.38 13.15 0.54
C SER A 34 -1.89 12.53 -0.76
N ILE A 35 -2.67 11.45 -0.69
CA ILE A 35 -3.15 10.72 -1.87
C ILE A 35 -4.67 10.91 -2.04
N ASP A 36 -5.10 11.24 -3.26
CA ASP A 36 -6.52 11.44 -3.60
C ASP A 36 -7.24 10.13 -3.94
N CYS A 37 -6.58 9.19 -4.61
CA CYS A 37 -7.18 7.94 -5.05
C CYS A 37 -6.19 6.80 -4.91
N ILE A 38 -6.63 5.69 -4.32
CA ILE A 38 -5.84 4.47 -4.13
C ILE A 38 -6.55 3.31 -4.82
N ILE A 39 -5.88 2.69 -5.79
CA ILE A 39 -6.35 1.48 -6.46
C ILE A 39 -5.38 0.36 -6.12
N THR A 40 -5.88 -0.76 -5.62
CA THR A 40 -5.04 -1.90 -5.24
C THR A 40 -5.73 -3.25 -5.49
N SER A 41 -4.93 -4.28 -5.67
CA SER A 41 -5.37 -5.66 -5.90
C SER A 41 -4.62 -6.60 -4.95
N PRO A 42 -4.95 -6.58 -3.64
CA PRO A 42 -4.21 -7.38 -2.66
C PRO A 42 -4.42 -8.88 -2.94
N PRO A 43 -3.49 -9.76 -2.54
CA PRO A 43 -3.63 -11.19 -2.77
C PRO A 43 -4.89 -11.72 -2.09
N TYR A 44 -5.80 -12.37 -2.83
CA TYR A 44 -7.00 -12.95 -2.23
C TYR A 44 -6.69 -14.20 -1.39
N PHE A 45 -7.42 -14.37 -0.29
CA PHE A 45 -7.28 -15.50 0.61
C PHE A 45 -7.44 -16.85 -0.12
N ARG A 46 -6.38 -17.65 -0.12
CA ARG A 46 -6.31 -19.03 -0.66
C ARG A 46 -6.75 -19.19 -2.12
N LYS A 47 -6.86 -18.11 -2.90
CA LYS A 47 -7.29 -18.18 -4.31
C LYS A 47 -6.13 -18.41 -5.27
N ARG A 48 -4.91 -17.96 -4.94
CA ARG A 48 -3.71 -18.14 -5.77
C ARG A 48 -2.47 -18.30 -4.91
N GLN A 49 -1.65 -19.29 -5.26
CA GLN A 49 -0.35 -19.52 -4.64
C GLN A 49 0.70 -18.72 -5.40
N TYR A 50 0.98 -17.51 -4.91
CA TYR A 50 2.15 -16.76 -5.32
C TYR A 50 3.39 -17.29 -4.57
N LEU A 51 4.60 -16.82 -4.94
CA LEU A 51 5.85 -17.16 -4.25
C LEU A 51 5.68 -17.10 -2.72
N ALA A 52 6.38 -17.99 -2.00
CA ALA A 52 6.17 -18.22 -0.57
C ALA A 52 6.25 -16.93 0.26
N GLY A 53 5.28 -16.73 1.17
CA GLY A 53 5.26 -15.61 2.13
C GLY A 53 4.20 -14.53 1.91
N VAL A 54 3.36 -14.63 0.88
CA VAL A 54 2.29 -13.63 0.62
C VAL A 54 1.12 -13.74 1.61
N ILE A 55 0.46 -12.61 1.87
CA ILE A 55 -0.70 -12.51 2.78
C ILE A 55 -1.83 -13.48 2.37
N GLY A 56 -2.05 -13.70 1.08
CA GLY A 56 -3.09 -14.63 0.60
C GLY A 56 -2.90 -16.11 0.98
N MET A 57 -1.71 -16.51 1.45
CA MET A 57 -1.37 -17.89 1.83
C MET A 57 -1.35 -18.14 3.33
N LYS A 58 -1.90 -17.22 4.14
CA LYS A 58 -2.00 -17.40 5.60
C LYS A 58 -2.82 -18.64 5.96
N LYS A 59 -2.48 -19.26 7.10
CA LYS A 59 -3.08 -20.54 7.53
C LYS A 59 -4.56 -20.38 7.85
N SER A 60 -4.94 -19.23 8.39
CA SER A 60 -6.31 -18.90 8.78
C SER A 60 -6.77 -17.61 8.09
N TYR A 61 -8.08 -17.45 7.97
CA TYR A 61 -8.66 -16.22 7.44
C TYR A 61 -8.39 -15.04 8.39
N GLN A 62 -8.29 -15.28 9.70
CA GLN A 62 -7.98 -14.26 10.69
C GLN A 62 -6.60 -13.68 10.44
N GLU A 63 -5.57 -14.52 10.28
CA GLU A 63 -4.21 -14.06 10.02
C GLU A 63 -4.14 -13.31 8.66
N TYR A 64 -4.91 -13.75 7.65
CA TYR A 64 -5.07 -13.01 6.40
C TYR A 64 -5.64 -11.60 6.61
N ILE A 65 -6.76 -11.49 7.33
CA ILE A 65 -7.43 -10.21 7.62
C ILE A 65 -6.53 -9.31 8.46
N GLU A 66 -5.89 -9.82 9.51
CA GLU A 66 -4.97 -9.05 10.36
C GLU A 66 -3.82 -8.45 9.54
N ASN A 67 -3.21 -9.24 8.65
CA ASN A 67 -2.14 -8.74 7.79
C ASN A 67 -2.65 -7.72 6.77
N LEU A 68 -3.85 -7.92 6.22
CA LEU A 68 -4.48 -6.97 5.30
C LEU A 68 -4.78 -5.64 6.00
N LEU A 69 -5.28 -5.67 7.24
CA LEU A 69 -5.59 -4.48 8.04
C LEU A 69 -4.35 -3.66 8.37
N ILE A 70 -3.17 -4.27 8.51
CA ILE A 70 -1.90 -3.54 8.65
C ILE A 70 -1.65 -2.63 7.44
N ILE A 71 -1.92 -3.13 6.23
CA ILE A 71 -1.78 -2.36 4.99
C ILE A 71 -2.88 -1.30 4.90
N ILE A 72 -4.14 -1.68 5.15
CA ILE A 72 -5.28 -0.77 5.08
C ILE A 72 -5.13 0.39 6.07
N LYS A 73 -4.55 0.16 7.25
CA LYS A 73 -4.29 1.22 8.23
C LYS A 73 -3.33 2.29 7.68
N GLU A 74 -2.29 1.88 6.95
CA GLU A 74 -1.38 2.83 6.31
C GLU A 74 -2.04 3.52 5.11
N ILE A 75 -2.84 2.79 4.32
CA ILE A 75 -3.66 3.36 3.24
C ILE A 75 -4.56 4.48 3.77
N TYR A 76 -5.30 4.21 4.86
CA TYR A 76 -6.17 5.21 5.50
C TYR A 76 -5.38 6.43 5.97
N ARG A 77 -4.18 6.24 6.54
CA ARG A 77 -3.33 7.35 7.02
C ARG A 77 -2.91 8.29 5.87
N ILE A 78 -2.60 7.74 4.70
CA ILE A 78 -2.06 8.51 3.58
C ILE A 78 -3.14 9.08 2.66
N LEU A 79 -4.35 8.52 2.71
CA LEU A 79 -5.50 9.01 1.96
C LEU A 79 -5.94 10.36 2.51
N LYS A 80 -6.23 11.32 1.62
CA LYS A 80 -6.84 12.59 2.00
C LYS A 80 -8.25 12.36 2.57
N PRO A 81 -8.76 13.27 3.42
CA PRO A 81 -10.15 13.21 3.88
C PRO A 81 -11.18 13.22 2.73
N THR A 82 -10.83 13.79 1.58
CA THR A 82 -11.65 13.82 0.35
C THR A 82 -11.34 12.67 -0.61
N GLY A 83 -10.42 11.77 -0.25
CA GLY A 83 -9.93 10.73 -1.13
C GLY A 83 -10.84 9.50 -1.18
N SER A 84 -10.54 8.59 -2.12
CA SER A 84 -11.25 7.32 -2.28
C SER A 84 -10.29 6.12 -2.29
N PHE A 85 -10.72 5.04 -1.64
CA PHE A 85 -10.05 3.73 -1.57
C PHE A 85 -11.10 2.61 -1.67
#